data_AF-A0A9R1A687-F1
#
_entry.id   AF-A0A9R1A687-F1
#
_cell.length_a   1.000
_cell.length_b   1.000
_cell.length_c   1.000
_cell.angle_alpha   90.00
_cell.angle_beta   90.00
_cell.angle_gamma   90.00
#
_symmetry.space_group_name_H-M   'P 1'
#
loop_
_entity.id
_entity.type
_entity.pdbx_description
1 polymer ?
#
loop_
_entity_poly.entity_id
_entity_poly.type
_entity_poly.pdbx_seq_one_letter_code
_entity_poly.pdbx_strand_id
1 'polypeptide(L)'
;MGNNGNHLCCFSLLLLLLLAGLASGHQVLFQGFNWESWKQSGGWYNMMMGKVDDIAAAGVTHVWLPPPSHSVSTQGYMPGRLYDIDASKYGNAAELKSLIAALHGKGVQAIADIAMWPFPSDKVMQGYAYILTHPGIPCIFYDHFFTWGFKDEIAALVAIRKRNGITATSALKILMHEGDAYVAEIDGKVVVKIGSRYDVGAVIPAGFVTSAHGNDYAVWEKPGAAATLQRS
;
A
#
# COMPACT_ATOMS: atom_id res chain seq x y z
N MET A 1 57.97 17.36 -7.86
CA MET A 1 56.90 18.17 -7.25
C MET A 1 55.58 17.67 -7.82
N GLY A 2 55.00 16.67 -7.16
CA GLY A 2 53.79 15.98 -7.64
C GLY A 2 52.52 16.65 -7.10
N ASN A 3 51.62 17.00 -8.01
CA ASN A 3 50.36 17.68 -7.74
C ASN A 3 49.24 16.64 -7.61
N ASN A 4 48.86 16.26 -6.39
CA ASN A 4 47.79 15.29 -6.11
C ASN A 4 46.74 15.89 -5.15
N GLY A 5 46.06 16.96 -5.56
CA GLY A 5 45.17 17.73 -4.68
C GLY A 5 43.66 17.62 -4.91
N ASN A 6 43.15 17.13 -6.05
CA ASN A 6 41.76 17.46 -6.44
C ASN A 6 40.81 16.29 -6.79
N HIS A 7 41.18 15.03 -6.60
CA HIS A 7 40.29 13.91 -6.99
C HIS A 7 39.43 13.30 -5.87
N LEU A 8 39.66 13.65 -4.61
CA LEU A 8 38.94 13.01 -3.48
C LEU A 8 37.59 13.66 -3.13
N CYS A 9 37.36 14.92 -3.52
CA CYS A 9 36.16 15.68 -3.10
C CYS A 9 34.91 15.37 -3.94
N CYS A 10 35.08 15.02 -5.23
CA CYS A 10 33.95 14.77 -6.13
C CYS A 10 33.29 13.39 -5.91
N PHE A 11 34.06 12.38 -5.50
CA PHE A 11 33.52 11.04 -5.21
C PHE A 11 32.72 10.99 -3.91
N SER A 12 33.11 11.76 -2.89
CA SER A 12 32.36 11.89 -1.64
C SER A 12 31.04 12.67 -1.82
N LEU A 13 31.01 13.66 -2.71
CA LEU A 13 29.80 14.43 -3.00
C LEU A 13 28.78 13.64 -3.84
N LEU A 14 29.26 12.83 -4.80
CA LEU A 14 28.40 11.93 -5.59
C LEU A 14 27.78 10.82 -4.71
N LEU A 15 28.55 10.29 -3.76
CA LEU A 15 28.06 9.26 -2.84
C LEU A 15 27.05 9.82 -1.83
N LEU A 16 27.23 11.06 -1.36
CA LEU A 16 26.23 11.76 -0.53
C LEU A 16 24.94 12.09 -1.30
N LEU A 17 25.03 12.43 -2.59
CA LEU A 17 23.86 12.67 -3.44
C LEU A 17 23.11 11.37 -3.79
N LEU A 18 23.82 10.26 -4.00
CA LEU A 18 23.21 8.93 -4.14
C LEU A 18 22.53 8.47 -2.83
N LEU A 19 23.13 8.76 -1.68
CA LEU A 19 22.56 8.45 -0.36
C LEU A 19 21.39 9.37 0.00
N ALA A 20 21.42 10.65 -0.38
CA ALA A 20 20.29 11.58 -0.20
C ALA A 20 19.08 11.21 -1.08
N GLY A 21 19.31 10.67 -2.29
CA GLY A 21 18.24 10.15 -3.15
C GLY A 21 17.57 8.89 -2.61
N LEU A 22 18.28 8.10 -1.81
CA LEU A 22 17.75 6.89 -1.16
C LEU A 22 17.17 7.14 0.25
N ALA A 23 17.43 8.31 0.85
CA ALA A 23 17.12 8.62 2.24
C ALA A 23 16.10 9.75 2.45
N SER A 24 15.37 10.16 1.41
CA SER A 24 14.21 11.02 1.63
C SER A 24 13.00 10.14 1.93
N GLY A 25 12.56 10.10 3.18
CA GLY A 25 11.23 9.58 3.56
C GLY A 25 10.07 10.42 3.00
N HIS A 26 10.32 11.25 1.99
CA HIS A 26 9.34 12.10 1.32
C HIS A 26 8.48 11.25 0.39
N GLN A 27 7.25 11.02 0.80
CA GLN A 27 6.23 10.36 -0.01
C GLN A 27 5.09 11.35 -0.24
N VAL A 28 4.91 11.74 -1.49
CA VAL A 28 3.79 12.56 -1.95
C VAL A 28 2.96 11.74 -2.92
N LEU A 29 1.70 11.54 -2.57
CA LEU A 29 0.68 10.84 -3.34
C LEU A 29 -0.12 11.83 -4.18
N PHE A 30 -0.40 11.49 -5.43
CA PHE A 30 -1.26 12.27 -6.32
C PHE A 30 -2.40 11.39 -6.84
N GLN A 31 -3.63 11.78 -6.56
CA GLN A 31 -4.80 11.14 -7.17
C GLN A 31 -4.89 11.57 -8.63
N GLY A 32 -4.58 10.66 -9.56
CA GLY A 32 -4.45 10.91 -10.99
C GLY A 32 -5.76 10.86 -11.78
N PHE A 33 -6.91 11.02 -11.12
CA PHE A 33 -8.23 10.95 -11.74
C PHE A 33 -9.31 11.61 -10.87
N ASN A 34 -10.46 11.88 -11.49
CA ASN A 34 -11.68 12.31 -10.81
C ASN A 34 -12.88 11.52 -11.35
N TRP A 35 -14.09 11.85 -10.88
CA TRP A 35 -15.32 11.14 -11.23
C TRP A 35 -15.69 11.20 -12.72
N GLU A 36 -15.23 12.23 -13.43
CA GLU A 36 -15.54 12.52 -14.83
C GLU A 36 -14.44 12.05 -15.79
N SER A 37 -13.31 11.56 -15.26
CA SER A 37 -12.15 11.12 -16.03
C SER A 37 -12.47 10.07 -17.11
N TRP A 38 -13.45 9.21 -16.88
CA TRP A 38 -13.90 8.21 -17.87
C TRP A 38 -14.53 8.82 -19.12
N LYS A 39 -14.95 10.10 -19.09
CA LYS A 39 -15.56 10.82 -20.22
C LYS A 39 -14.53 11.46 -21.14
N GLN A 40 -13.25 11.41 -20.78
CA GLN A 40 -12.20 12.10 -21.52
C GLN A 40 -12.11 11.61 -22.97
N SER A 41 -12.34 12.53 -23.90
CA SER A 41 -12.18 12.26 -25.33
C SER A 41 -10.73 11.86 -25.63
N GLY A 42 -10.56 10.78 -26.41
CA GLY A 42 -9.26 10.18 -26.70
C GLY A 42 -8.67 9.31 -25.59
N GLY A 43 -9.39 9.08 -24.47
CA GLY A 43 -8.95 8.22 -23.38
C GLY A 43 -8.22 8.99 -22.26
N TRP A 44 -8.51 8.62 -21.01
CA TRP A 44 -7.91 9.25 -19.82
C TRP A 44 -6.41 9.00 -19.73
N TYR A 45 -5.95 7.77 -20.01
CA TYR A 45 -4.52 7.44 -19.95
C TYR A 45 -3.69 8.28 -20.95
N ASN A 46 -4.22 8.51 -22.15
CA ASN A 46 -3.57 9.34 -23.16
C ASN A 46 -3.51 10.82 -22.75
N MET A 47 -4.54 11.34 -22.08
CA MET A 47 -4.51 12.68 -21.52
C MET A 47 -3.45 12.80 -20.41
N MET A 48 -3.38 11.80 -19.52
CA MET A 48 -2.41 11.76 -18.42
C MET A 48 -0.96 11.69 -18.91
N MET A 49 -0.68 11.09 -20.07
CA MET A 49 0.66 11.11 -20.68
C MET A 49 1.20 12.54 -20.82
N GLY A 50 0.33 13.51 -21.18
CA GLY A 50 0.69 14.92 -21.30
C GLY A 50 0.90 15.66 -19.97
N LYS A 51 0.79 14.97 -18.82
CA LYS A 51 0.93 15.53 -17.47
C LYS A 51 2.06 14.92 -16.65
N VAL A 52 2.71 13.86 -17.15
CA VAL A 52 3.74 13.12 -16.41
C VAL A 52 4.92 14.01 -16.00
N ASP A 53 5.38 14.88 -16.89
CA ASP A 53 6.50 15.79 -16.60
C ASP A 53 6.16 16.79 -15.48
N ASP A 54 4.97 17.39 -15.52
CA ASP A 54 4.52 18.34 -14.50
C ASP A 54 4.35 17.66 -13.13
N ILE A 55 3.78 16.44 -13.11
CA ILE A 55 3.59 15.63 -11.90
C ILE A 55 4.94 15.33 -11.25
N ALA A 56 5.92 14.88 -12.04
CA ALA A 56 7.26 14.58 -11.54
C ALA A 56 8.00 15.85 -11.07
N ALA A 57 7.91 16.94 -11.82
CA ALA A 57 8.53 18.22 -11.46
C ALA A 57 7.98 18.81 -10.16
N ALA A 58 6.72 18.50 -9.82
CA ALA A 58 6.10 18.89 -8.55
C ALA A 58 6.59 18.07 -7.34
N GLY A 59 7.45 17.05 -7.54
CA GLY A 59 7.96 16.19 -6.47
C GLY A 59 7.00 15.06 -6.07
N VAL A 60 6.00 14.75 -6.90
CA VAL A 60 5.12 13.59 -6.68
C VAL A 60 5.92 12.30 -6.77
N THR A 61 5.68 11.39 -5.84
CA THR A 61 6.39 10.10 -5.77
C THR A 61 5.50 8.92 -6.15
N HIS A 62 4.19 9.06 -6.01
CA HIS A 62 3.21 8.02 -6.30
C HIS A 62 1.96 8.61 -6.94
N VAL A 63 1.48 8.02 -8.04
CA VAL A 63 0.22 8.39 -8.70
C VAL A 63 -0.79 7.27 -8.55
N TRP A 64 -1.92 7.55 -7.93
CA TRP A 64 -3.06 6.64 -7.85
C TRP A 64 -3.90 6.76 -9.12
N LEU A 65 -3.97 5.65 -9.88
CA LEU A 65 -4.73 5.51 -11.12
C LEU A 65 -6.06 4.79 -10.85
N PRO A 66 -7.11 5.08 -11.65
CA PRO A 66 -8.44 4.50 -11.45
C PRO A 66 -8.49 2.99 -11.74
N PRO A 67 -9.60 2.30 -11.41
CA PRO A 67 -9.72 0.86 -11.61
C PRO A 67 -9.56 0.48 -13.10
N PRO A 68 -8.59 -0.39 -13.44
CA PRO A 68 -8.23 -0.62 -14.84
C PRO A 68 -9.06 -1.70 -15.52
N SER A 69 -9.83 -2.50 -14.77
CA SER A 69 -10.56 -3.64 -15.32
C SER A 69 -11.91 -3.26 -15.93
N HIS A 70 -12.48 -4.18 -16.71
CA HIS A 70 -13.91 -4.16 -17.05
C HIS A 70 -14.77 -3.95 -15.80
N SER A 71 -15.73 -3.02 -15.91
CA SER A 71 -16.69 -2.71 -14.87
C SER A 71 -18.07 -2.40 -15.46
N VAL A 72 -19.12 -2.73 -14.71
CA VAL A 72 -20.51 -2.37 -15.03
C VAL A 72 -20.71 -0.85 -14.90
N SER A 73 -20.14 -0.24 -13.85
CA SER A 73 -20.11 1.23 -13.70
C SER A 73 -18.99 1.82 -14.53
N THR A 74 -19.23 2.97 -15.17
CA THR A 74 -18.24 3.63 -16.03
C THR A 74 -17.00 4.13 -15.27
N GLN A 75 -17.12 4.37 -13.96
CA GLN A 75 -16.02 4.78 -13.08
C GLN A 75 -15.11 3.62 -12.63
N GLY A 76 -15.41 2.37 -13.02
CA GLY A 76 -14.57 1.21 -12.65
C GLY A 76 -14.91 0.50 -11.33
N TYR A 77 -15.85 1.03 -10.53
CA TYR A 77 -16.15 0.53 -9.18
C TYR A 77 -17.19 -0.61 -9.08
N MET A 78 -17.57 -1.23 -10.20
CA MET A 78 -18.37 -2.46 -10.22
C MET A 78 -17.68 -3.49 -11.13
N PRO A 79 -16.47 -3.95 -10.78
CA PRO A 79 -15.67 -4.78 -11.66
C PRO A 79 -16.31 -6.15 -11.89
N GLY A 80 -16.07 -6.70 -13.09
CA GLY A 80 -16.51 -8.05 -13.44
C GLY A 80 -15.34 -8.90 -13.93
N ARG A 81 -14.95 -8.71 -15.20
CA ARG A 81 -13.83 -9.42 -15.81
C ARG A 81 -12.51 -8.74 -15.44
N LEU A 82 -11.92 -9.14 -14.31
CA LEU A 82 -10.73 -8.49 -13.74
C LEU A 82 -9.52 -8.39 -14.71
N TYR A 83 -9.32 -9.41 -15.55
CA TYR A 83 -8.22 -9.44 -16.53
C TYR A 83 -8.54 -8.72 -17.85
N ASP A 84 -9.78 -8.31 -18.07
CA ASP A 84 -10.22 -7.61 -19.28
C ASP A 84 -10.01 -6.10 -19.10
N ILE A 85 -8.75 -5.68 -19.23
CA ILE A 85 -8.32 -4.28 -19.08
C ILE A 85 -8.73 -3.44 -20.29
N ASP A 86 -8.77 -4.06 -21.48
CA ASP A 86 -9.12 -3.37 -22.73
C ASP A 86 -10.56 -2.86 -22.76
N ALA A 87 -11.43 -3.38 -21.89
CA ALA A 87 -12.80 -2.94 -21.74
C ALA A 87 -13.00 -1.72 -20.81
N SER A 88 -11.93 -1.18 -20.20
CA SER A 88 -12.03 -0.01 -19.32
C SER A 88 -12.39 1.27 -20.07
N LYS A 89 -13.12 2.18 -19.41
CA LYS A 89 -13.47 3.50 -19.96
C LYS A 89 -12.32 4.51 -19.90
N TYR A 90 -11.29 4.23 -19.11
CA TYR A 90 -10.13 5.10 -18.99
C TYR A 90 -9.12 4.92 -20.13
N GLY A 91 -9.16 3.78 -20.82
CA GLY A 91 -8.27 3.41 -21.91
C GLY A 91 -7.95 1.91 -21.88
N ASN A 92 -7.19 1.44 -22.86
CA ASN A 92 -6.84 0.02 -23.00
C ASN A 92 -5.54 -0.36 -22.28
N ALA A 93 -5.17 -1.65 -22.30
CA ALA A 93 -3.99 -2.15 -21.62
C ALA A 93 -2.67 -1.57 -22.16
N ALA A 94 -2.58 -1.27 -23.46
CA ALA A 94 -1.37 -0.70 -24.07
C ALA A 94 -1.17 0.76 -23.63
N GLU A 95 -2.25 1.54 -23.57
CA GLU A 95 -2.25 2.92 -23.08
C GLU A 95 -1.88 2.98 -21.60
N LEU A 96 -2.48 2.11 -20.77
CA LEU A 96 -2.15 2.01 -19.34
C LEU A 96 -0.67 1.65 -19.12
N LYS A 97 -0.15 0.65 -19.86
CA LYS A 97 1.28 0.28 -19.79
C LYS A 97 2.19 1.42 -20.18
N SER A 98 1.82 2.19 -21.21
CA SER A 98 2.58 3.35 -21.67
C SER A 98 2.64 4.45 -20.61
N LEU A 99 1.51 4.73 -19.96
CA LEU A 99 1.44 5.69 -18.84
C LEU A 99 2.28 5.25 -17.65
N ILE A 100 2.18 3.99 -17.23
CA ILE A 100 2.98 3.45 -16.13
C ILE A 100 4.48 3.53 -16.46
N ALA A 101 4.87 3.18 -17.68
CA ALA A 101 6.27 3.28 -18.12
C ALA A 101 6.78 4.73 -18.11
N ALA A 102 5.95 5.69 -18.53
CA ALA A 102 6.30 7.11 -18.48
C ALA A 102 6.48 7.62 -17.04
N LEU A 103 5.57 7.25 -16.13
CA LEU A 103 5.68 7.56 -14.69
C LEU A 103 6.97 6.97 -14.09
N HIS A 104 7.23 5.68 -14.34
CA HIS A 104 8.45 5.02 -13.86
C HIS A 104 9.72 5.66 -14.43
N GLY A 105 9.71 6.09 -15.69
CA GLY A 105 10.81 6.81 -16.32
C GLY A 105 11.17 8.14 -15.63
N LYS A 106 10.27 8.67 -14.79
CA LYS A 106 10.48 9.86 -13.96
C LYS A 106 10.63 9.56 -12.47
N GLY A 107 10.76 8.28 -12.09
CA GLY A 107 10.87 7.88 -10.68
C GLY A 107 9.55 7.96 -9.90
N VAL A 108 8.41 8.08 -10.58
CA VAL A 108 7.07 8.12 -9.96
C VAL A 108 6.44 6.74 -10.00
N GLN A 109 6.01 6.20 -8.86
CA GLN A 109 5.35 4.90 -8.80
C GLN A 109 3.86 5.00 -9.18
N ALA A 110 3.33 4.00 -9.88
CA ALA A 110 1.90 3.90 -10.15
C ALA A 110 1.21 3.00 -9.13
N ILE A 111 0.10 3.47 -8.55
CA ILE A 111 -0.75 2.72 -7.63
C ILE A 111 -2.05 2.42 -8.35
N ALA A 112 -2.44 1.15 -8.41
CA ALA A 112 -3.71 0.74 -8.96
C ALA A 112 -4.83 0.90 -7.91
N ASP A 113 -5.95 1.47 -8.32
CA ASP A 113 -7.19 1.33 -7.57
C ASP A 113 -7.69 -0.12 -7.68
N ILE A 114 -7.57 -0.84 -6.57
CA ILE A 114 -8.21 -2.14 -6.43
C ILE A 114 -9.64 -1.87 -5.98
N ALA A 115 -10.53 -1.62 -6.95
CA ALA A 115 -11.96 -1.43 -6.70
C ALA A 115 -12.62 -2.74 -6.26
N MET A 116 -12.33 -3.19 -5.04
CA MET A 116 -13.07 -4.25 -4.37
C MET A 116 -14.32 -3.64 -3.73
N TRP A 117 -15.30 -3.27 -4.56
CA TRP A 117 -16.67 -3.00 -4.07
C TRP A 117 -17.71 -3.77 -4.89
N PRO A 118 -18.71 -4.42 -4.23
CA PRO A 118 -18.91 -4.47 -2.78
C PRO A 118 -18.08 -5.55 -2.11
N PHE A 119 -17.05 -5.13 -1.35
CA PHE A 119 -16.56 -5.97 -0.27
C PHE A 119 -17.73 -6.12 0.70
N PRO A 120 -18.05 -7.34 1.16
CA PRO A 120 -19.15 -7.53 2.10
C PRO A 120 -18.97 -6.57 3.29
N SER A 121 -20.00 -5.75 3.58
CA SER A 121 -19.89 -4.68 4.58
C SER A 121 -19.52 -5.21 5.96
N ASP A 122 -19.87 -6.46 6.25
CA ASP A 122 -19.52 -7.21 7.46
C ASP A 122 -18.04 -7.61 7.55
N LYS A 123 -17.28 -7.51 6.45
CA LYS A 123 -15.87 -7.95 6.36
C LYS A 123 -14.88 -6.82 6.18
N VAL A 124 -15.32 -5.57 6.04
CA VAL A 124 -14.45 -4.40 5.74
C VAL A 124 -13.23 -4.34 6.67
N MET A 125 -13.41 -4.58 7.97
CA MET A 125 -12.30 -4.58 8.93
C MET A 125 -11.32 -5.74 8.78
N GLN A 126 -11.75 -6.90 8.25
CA GLN A 126 -10.82 -7.98 7.87
C GLN A 126 -9.92 -7.52 6.71
N GLY A 127 -10.47 -6.78 5.75
CA GLY A 127 -9.70 -6.15 4.68
C GLY A 127 -8.67 -5.15 5.20
N TYR A 128 -9.05 -4.30 6.16
CA TYR A 128 -8.11 -3.37 6.79
C TYR A 128 -7.04 -4.07 7.62
N ALA A 129 -7.40 -5.07 8.41
CA ALA A 129 -6.45 -5.88 9.15
C ALA A 129 -5.41 -6.52 8.22
N TYR A 130 -5.82 -6.95 7.02
CA TYR A 130 -4.90 -7.45 5.99
C TYR A 130 -3.98 -6.34 5.47
N ILE A 131 -4.52 -5.31 4.78
CA ILE A 131 -3.69 -4.34 4.07
C ILE A 131 -2.81 -3.50 4.99
N LEU A 132 -3.25 -3.21 6.22
CA LEU A 132 -2.51 -2.35 7.14
C LEU A 132 -1.37 -3.10 7.86
N THR A 133 -1.45 -4.43 7.97
CA THR A 133 -0.37 -5.24 8.58
C THR A 133 0.58 -5.83 7.54
N HIS A 134 0.17 -6.00 6.28
CA HIS A 134 0.98 -6.67 5.25
C HIS A 134 2.01 -5.77 4.56
N PRO A 135 2.99 -6.37 3.87
CA PRO A 135 3.81 -5.65 2.89
C PRO A 135 2.94 -4.99 1.80
N GLY A 136 3.52 -4.02 1.10
CA GLY A 136 2.79 -3.12 0.19
C GLY A 136 2.44 -1.76 0.80
N ILE A 137 1.77 -0.92 0.02
CA ILE A 137 1.38 0.44 0.40
C ILE A 137 -0.14 0.47 0.59
N PRO A 138 -0.65 0.48 1.84
CA PRO A 138 -2.09 0.47 2.07
C PRO A 138 -2.73 1.80 1.69
N CYS A 139 -3.95 1.73 1.16
CA CYS A 139 -4.81 2.89 0.90
C CYS A 139 -6.05 2.80 1.81
N ILE A 140 -6.33 3.86 2.57
CA ILE A 140 -7.51 3.94 3.43
C ILE A 140 -8.60 4.70 2.68
N PHE A 141 -9.81 4.14 2.65
CA PHE A 141 -10.94 4.74 1.98
C PHE A 141 -11.64 5.72 2.92
N TYR A 142 -12.01 6.89 2.39
CA TYR A 142 -12.55 8.02 3.17
C TYR A 142 -13.79 7.62 3.97
N ASP A 143 -14.78 6.97 3.33
CA ASP A 143 -16.05 6.65 4.01
C ASP A 143 -15.87 5.64 5.12
N HIS A 144 -14.98 4.64 4.94
CA HIS A 144 -14.69 3.68 5.99
C HIS A 144 -14.06 4.37 7.20
N PHE A 145 -13.21 5.37 6.98
CA PHE A 145 -12.53 6.09 8.06
C PHE A 145 -13.40 7.14 8.76
N PHE A 146 -14.23 7.90 8.03
CA PHE A 146 -14.98 9.02 8.61
C PHE A 146 -16.48 8.76 8.78
N THR A 147 -17.07 7.90 7.96
CA THR A 147 -18.54 7.78 7.83
C THR A 147 -19.06 6.47 8.41
N TRP A 148 -18.30 5.37 8.34
CA TRP A 148 -18.77 4.02 8.69
C TRP A 148 -18.40 3.58 10.11
N GLY A 149 -17.80 4.47 10.91
CA GLY A 149 -17.50 4.20 12.32
C GLY A 149 -16.22 3.39 12.57
N PHE A 150 -15.41 3.07 11.55
CA PHE A 150 -14.18 2.29 11.71
C PHE A 150 -12.93 3.13 12.03
N LYS A 151 -13.09 4.43 12.28
CA LYS A 151 -11.99 5.38 12.48
C LYS A 151 -10.95 4.89 13.48
N ASP A 152 -11.42 4.50 14.67
CA ASP A 152 -10.54 4.16 15.79
C ASP A 152 -9.83 2.83 15.57
N GLU A 153 -10.53 1.84 14.97
CA GLU A 153 -9.95 0.55 14.61
C GLU A 153 -8.88 0.68 13.51
N ILE A 154 -9.19 1.44 12.44
CA ILE A 154 -8.24 1.70 11.36
C ILE A 154 -7.03 2.48 11.90
N ALA A 155 -7.25 3.49 12.73
CA ALA A 155 -6.16 4.26 13.35
C ALA A 155 -5.27 3.39 14.26
N ALA A 156 -5.86 2.45 15.01
CA ALA A 156 -5.10 1.50 15.82
C ALA A 156 -4.20 0.61 14.94
N LEU A 157 -4.73 0.08 13.83
CA LEU A 157 -3.98 -0.73 12.86
C LEU A 157 -2.84 0.06 12.20
N VAL A 158 -3.08 1.32 11.82
CA VAL A 158 -2.04 2.23 11.31
C VAL A 158 -0.95 2.46 12.36
N ALA A 159 -1.33 2.65 13.63
CA ALA A 159 -0.37 2.80 14.71
C ALA A 159 0.47 1.52 14.91
N ILE A 160 -0.10 0.33 14.72
CA ILE A 160 0.63 -0.96 14.79
C ILE A 160 1.68 -1.02 13.68
N ARG A 161 1.25 -0.71 12.45
CA ARG A 161 2.12 -0.68 11.27
C ARG A 161 3.32 0.25 11.51
N LYS A 162 3.04 1.47 11.96
CA LYS A 162 4.05 2.51 12.19
C LYS A 162 5.03 2.12 13.29
N ARG A 163 4.56 1.65 14.45
CA ARG A 163 5.44 1.36 15.60
C ARG A 163 6.33 0.12 15.41
N ASN A 164 5.90 -0.84 14.60
CA ASN A 164 6.71 -2.01 14.26
C ASN A 164 7.64 -1.78 13.05
N GLY A 165 7.52 -0.63 12.40
CA GLY A 165 8.29 -0.29 11.21
C GLY A 165 7.94 -1.16 10.00
N ILE A 166 6.67 -1.54 9.85
CA ILE A 166 6.22 -2.33 8.69
C ILE A 166 6.20 -1.41 7.47
N THR A 167 6.80 -1.87 6.38
CA THR A 167 6.97 -1.12 5.13
C THR A 167 6.46 -1.91 3.94
N ALA A 168 6.57 -1.33 2.74
CA ALA A 168 6.18 -2.00 1.51
C ALA A 168 6.96 -3.29 1.25
N THR A 169 8.17 -3.42 1.80
CA THR A 169 9.11 -4.54 1.57
C THR A 169 9.29 -5.44 2.79
N SER A 170 8.43 -5.33 3.80
CA SER A 170 8.48 -6.21 4.98
C SER A 170 8.36 -7.68 4.57
N ALA A 171 8.97 -8.58 5.35
CA ALA A 171 8.90 -10.00 5.13
C ALA A 171 7.53 -10.54 5.59
N LEU A 172 6.92 -11.39 4.77
CA LEU A 172 5.65 -12.05 5.07
C LEU A 172 5.86 -13.55 5.21
N LYS A 173 5.31 -14.14 6.27
CA LYS A 173 5.27 -15.58 6.49
C LYS A 173 3.84 -16.00 6.84
N ILE A 174 3.21 -16.76 5.94
CA ILE A 174 1.87 -17.30 6.15
C ILE A 174 1.96 -18.51 7.09
N LEU A 175 1.18 -18.49 8.17
CA LEU A 175 1.13 -19.53 9.20
C LEU A 175 -0.09 -20.46 9.03
N MET A 176 -1.21 -19.94 8.51
CA MET A 176 -2.45 -20.69 8.25
C MET A 176 -3.22 -20.07 7.07
N HIS A 177 -3.84 -20.91 6.23
CA HIS A 177 -4.60 -20.49 5.04
C HIS A 177 -5.81 -21.41 4.78
N GLU A 178 -6.76 -21.44 5.72
CA GLU A 178 -7.98 -22.25 5.66
C GLU A 178 -9.20 -21.39 5.31
N GLY A 179 -10.34 -22.03 4.98
CA GLY A 179 -11.53 -21.32 4.50
C GLY A 179 -12.15 -20.35 5.51
N ASP A 180 -12.00 -20.61 6.80
CA ASP A 180 -12.52 -19.83 7.93
C ASP A 180 -11.41 -19.11 8.74
N ALA A 181 -10.14 -19.24 8.34
CA ALA A 181 -9.01 -18.66 9.05
C ALA A 181 -7.79 -18.42 8.15
N TYR A 182 -7.29 -17.18 8.15
CA TYR A 182 -5.99 -16.83 7.61
C TYR A 182 -5.14 -16.22 8.73
N VAL A 183 -3.90 -16.72 8.91
CA VAL A 183 -2.96 -16.21 9.91
C VAL A 183 -1.61 -15.97 9.25
N ALA A 184 -1.02 -14.80 9.47
CA ALA A 184 0.29 -14.44 8.93
C ALA A 184 1.13 -13.65 9.92
N GLU A 185 2.45 -13.84 9.82
CA GLU A 185 3.48 -13.15 10.57
C GLU A 185 4.24 -12.18 9.65
N ILE A 186 4.45 -10.96 10.12
CA ILE A 186 5.12 -9.87 9.40
C ILE A 186 6.34 -9.41 10.18
N ASP A 187 7.51 -9.45 9.52
CA ASP A 187 8.83 -9.10 10.06
C ASP A 187 9.22 -9.80 11.38
N GLY A 188 8.53 -10.88 11.76
CA GLY A 188 8.70 -11.51 13.08
C GLY A 188 8.24 -10.66 14.27
N LYS A 189 7.46 -9.61 14.00
CA LYS A 189 7.05 -8.59 14.97
C LYS A 189 5.53 -8.51 15.15
N VAL A 190 4.78 -8.74 14.08
CA VAL A 190 3.32 -8.64 14.07
C VAL A 190 2.73 -9.95 13.56
N VAL A 191 1.70 -10.46 14.21
CA VAL A 191 0.87 -11.54 13.69
C VAL A 191 -0.55 -11.01 13.50
N VAL A 192 -1.16 -11.31 12.36
CA VAL A 192 -2.54 -10.98 12.06
C VAL A 192 -3.33 -12.25 11.80
N LYS A 193 -4.58 -12.25 12.26
CA LYS A 193 -5.59 -13.26 11.92
C LYS A 193 -6.81 -12.56 11.33
N ILE A 194 -7.38 -13.15 10.28
CA ILE A 194 -8.72 -12.83 9.75
C ILE A 194 -9.54 -14.11 9.54
N GLY A 195 -10.87 -13.99 9.53
CA GLY A 195 -11.81 -15.10 9.37
C GLY A 195 -12.59 -15.40 10.64
N SER A 196 -13.63 -16.24 10.55
CA SER A 196 -14.58 -16.49 11.64
C SER A 196 -14.07 -17.45 12.72
N ARG A 197 -13.03 -18.24 12.46
CA ARG A 197 -12.47 -19.19 13.44
C ARG A 197 -11.94 -18.46 14.68
N TYR A 198 -12.49 -18.73 15.86
CA TYR A 198 -12.00 -18.08 17.09
C TYR A 198 -10.64 -18.62 17.54
N ASP A 199 -10.50 -19.95 17.60
CA ASP A 199 -9.29 -20.59 18.11
C ASP A 199 -8.23 -20.76 17.02
N VAL A 200 -7.16 -19.97 17.14
CA VAL A 200 -5.94 -20.07 16.35
C VAL A 200 -4.69 -20.13 17.24
N GLY A 201 -4.86 -20.36 18.55
CA GLY A 201 -3.77 -20.20 19.53
C GLY A 201 -2.57 -21.09 19.24
N ALA A 202 -2.80 -22.28 18.70
CA ALA A 202 -1.75 -23.24 18.35
C ALA A 202 -0.80 -22.77 17.25
N VAL A 203 -1.22 -21.84 16.38
CA VAL A 203 -0.37 -21.30 15.30
C VAL A 203 0.29 -19.98 15.65
N ILE A 204 -0.07 -19.33 16.76
CA ILE A 204 0.56 -18.08 17.19
C ILE A 204 1.91 -18.40 17.84
N PRO A 205 3.04 -17.86 17.34
CA PRO A 205 4.35 -18.09 17.96
C PRO A 205 4.40 -17.57 19.40
N ALA A 206 5.25 -18.17 20.22
CA ALA A 206 5.44 -17.74 21.60
C ALA A 206 5.96 -16.30 21.70
N GLY A 207 5.51 -15.58 22.74
CA GLY A 207 5.95 -14.21 23.04
C GLY A 207 5.16 -13.10 22.33
N PHE A 208 4.11 -13.45 21.57
CA PHE A 208 3.18 -12.49 20.99
C PHE A 208 2.04 -12.15 21.96
N VAL A 209 1.66 -10.87 22.02
CA VAL A 209 0.61 -10.35 22.90
C VAL A 209 -0.47 -9.64 22.08
N THR A 210 -1.74 -9.91 22.37
CA THR A 210 -2.88 -9.31 21.66
C THR A 210 -2.84 -7.79 21.79
N SER A 211 -2.93 -7.09 20.67
CA SER A 211 -2.75 -5.63 20.59
C SER A 211 -3.93 -4.91 19.94
N ALA A 212 -4.68 -5.57 19.05
CA ALA A 212 -5.95 -5.10 18.52
C ALA A 212 -6.83 -6.29 18.13
N HIS A 213 -8.15 -6.15 18.20
CA HIS A 213 -9.10 -7.15 17.72
C HIS A 213 -10.44 -6.49 17.42
N GLY A 214 -11.25 -7.14 16.59
CA GLY A 214 -12.61 -6.72 16.26
C GLY A 214 -13.34 -7.85 15.55
N ASN A 215 -14.34 -7.50 14.74
CA ASN A 215 -15.17 -8.50 14.06
C ASN A 215 -14.33 -9.36 13.11
N ASP A 216 -14.15 -10.63 13.45
CA ASP A 216 -13.40 -11.63 12.69
C ASP A 216 -11.94 -11.25 12.35
N TYR A 217 -11.31 -10.38 13.14
CA TYR A 217 -9.86 -10.14 13.05
C TYR A 217 -9.21 -9.97 14.42
N ALA A 218 -7.93 -10.31 14.50
CA ALA A 218 -7.08 -10.09 15.66
C ALA A 218 -5.64 -9.84 15.24
N VAL A 219 -4.93 -9.00 16.01
CA VAL A 219 -3.53 -8.65 15.78
C VAL A 219 -2.76 -8.78 17.07
N TRP A 220 -1.61 -9.45 16.99
CA TRP A 220 -0.65 -9.59 18.08
C TRP A 220 0.67 -8.91 17.72
N GLU A 221 1.34 -8.39 18.74
CA GLU A 221 2.69 -7.83 18.62
C GLU A 221 3.65 -8.61 19.51
N LYS A 222 4.89 -8.74 19.05
CA LYS A 222 5.98 -9.23 19.88
C LYS A 222 6.59 -8.03 20.64
N PRO A 223 6.52 -8.00 21.98
CA PRO A 223 7.12 -6.92 22.75
C PRO A 223 8.62 -6.84 22.48
N GLY A 224 9.16 -5.64 22.26
CA GLY A 224 10.59 -5.44 22.16
C GLY A 224 11.31 -5.79 23.48
N ALA A 225 12.53 -6.32 23.39
CA ALA A 225 13.34 -6.76 24.54
C ALA A 225 13.55 -5.69 25.65
N ALA A 226 13.27 -4.42 25.37
CA ALA A 226 13.35 -3.34 26.35
C ALA A 226 12.20 -3.33 27.39
N ALA A 227 11.08 -4.01 27.14
CA ALA A 227 9.93 -4.02 28.06
C ALA A 227 10.03 -5.09 29.17
N THR A 228 10.94 -6.06 29.04
CA THR A 228 11.06 -7.18 29.99
C THR A 228 11.83 -6.79 31.27
N LEU A 229 12.62 -5.72 31.25
CA LEU A 229 13.45 -5.29 32.38
C LEU A 229 12.77 -4.33 33.38
N GLN A 230 11.49 -4.00 33.20
CA GLN A 230 10.73 -3.16 34.15
C GLN A 230 9.63 -3.92 34.90
N ARG A 231 9.62 -5.25 34.84
CA ARG A 231 8.67 -6.10 35.59
C ARG A 231 9.35 -7.23 36.38
N SER A 232 10.55 -6.97 36.90
CA SER A 232 11.21 -7.78 37.93
C SER A 232 11.33 -6.99 39.22
#